data_AF-A0A101LL42-F1
#
_entry.id   AF-A0A101LL42-F1
#
_cell.length_a   1.000
_cell.length_b   1.000
_cell.length_c   1.000
_cell.angle_alpha   90.00
_cell.angle_beta   90.00
_cell.angle_gamma   90.00
#
_symmetry.space_group_name_H-M   'P 1'
#
loop_
_entity.id
_entity.type
_entity.pdbx_description
1 polymer ?
#
loop_
_entity_poly.entity_id
_entity_poly.type
_entity_poly.pdbx_seq_one_letter_code
_entity_poly.pdbx_strand_id
1 'polypeptide(L)'
;MADTENQTPAATDAKPDAEKTPWGADFDAERAWKLVQNLRAEVTDLKQKNSTYESERQAREDEGKSELQKLQDRLQAAEQKAKEAARDLNLQKVLRKHPELEDFADLLTGETEEELFAKAERLAAIGKPKEPAEGEQKDGEQKPDAPELPAKPTPNLTPGHGGDDSTPFDPTAIALAARQ
;
A
#
# COMPACT_ATOMS: atom_id res chain seq x y z
N MET A 1 -19.28 75.61 -40.47
CA MET A 1 -19.38 76.09 -41.86
C MET A 1 -17.96 76.25 -42.37
N ALA A 2 -17.68 75.68 -43.55
CA ALA A 2 -16.43 75.69 -44.31
C ALA A 2 -15.29 74.81 -43.73
N ASP A 3 -14.60 73.95 -44.47
CA ASP A 3 -14.77 73.47 -45.85
C ASP A 3 -13.99 72.15 -45.97
N THR A 4 -14.57 71.20 -46.70
CA THR A 4 -14.01 69.87 -46.95
C THR A 4 -13.14 69.95 -48.21
N GLU A 5 -11.84 70.12 -48.06
CA GLU A 5 -10.91 69.96 -49.19
C GLU A 5 -10.50 68.50 -49.35
N ASN A 6 -11.17 67.92 -50.33
CA ASN A 6 -10.91 66.68 -51.03
C ASN A 6 -9.46 66.63 -51.56
N GLN A 7 -8.60 65.79 -50.97
CA GLN A 7 -7.36 65.33 -51.61
C GLN A 7 -7.35 63.81 -51.71
N THR A 8 -7.84 63.33 -52.85
CA THR A 8 -7.49 62.03 -53.42
C THR A 8 -6.02 62.06 -53.84
N PRO A 9 -5.12 61.20 -53.30
CA PRO A 9 -3.91 60.86 -54.02
C PRO A 9 -4.28 59.82 -55.08
N ALA A 10 -3.94 60.15 -56.32
CA ALA A 10 -4.13 59.36 -57.51
C ALA A 10 -3.68 57.90 -57.32
N ALA A 11 -4.46 56.99 -57.90
CA ALA A 11 -4.05 55.63 -58.18
C ALA A 11 -2.79 55.66 -59.05
N THR A 12 -1.63 55.40 -58.43
CA THR A 12 -0.43 55.02 -59.15
C THR A 12 -0.58 53.55 -59.47
N ASP A 13 -0.97 53.24 -60.71
CA ASP A 13 -0.82 51.93 -61.34
C ASP A 13 0.68 51.54 -61.37
N ALA A 14 1.19 51.08 -60.24
CA ALA A 14 2.40 50.29 -60.19
C ALA A 14 1.96 48.83 -60.27
N LYS A 15 1.99 48.24 -61.48
CA LYS A 15 2.08 46.78 -61.62
C LYS A 15 3.28 46.35 -60.78
N PRO A 16 3.11 45.60 -59.67
CA PRO A 16 4.26 44.93 -59.10
C PRO A 16 4.77 43.98 -60.18
N ASP A 17 6.08 44.02 -60.41
CA ASP A 17 6.78 43.02 -61.20
C ASP A 17 6.20 41.65 -60.90
N ALA A 18 5.87 40.89 -61.94
CA ALA A 18 5.36 39.54 -61.83
C ALA A 18 6.44 38.67 -61.17
N GLU A 19 6.45 38.70 -59.84
CA GLU A 19 7.20 37.83 -58.97
C GLU A 19 6.79 36.43 -59.38
N LYS A 20 7.69 35.77 -60.12
CA LYS A 20 7.45 34.50 -60.77
C LYS A 20 7.10 33.52 -59.67
N THR A 21 5.81 33.26 -59.50
CA THR A 21 5.30 32.41 -58.42
C THR A 21 6.09 31.10 -58.44
N PRO A 22 6.55 30.58 -57.29
CA PRO A 22 7.54 29.49 -57.25
C PRO A 22 7.05 28.19 -57.88
N TRP A 23 5.75 28.08 -58.17
CA TRP A 23 5.09 26.96 -58.85
C TRP A 23 4.97 27.11 -60.38
N GLY A 24 5.45 28.21 -60.97
CA GLY A 24 5.43 28.42 -62.43
C GLY A 24 4.03 28.55 -63.03
N ALA A 25 3.94 28.46 -64.37
CA ALA A 25 2.70 28.58 -65.14
C ALA A 25 1.87 27.28 -65.19
N ASP A 26 2.44 26.16 -64.73
CA ASP A 26 1.83 24.81 -64.82
C ASP A 26 0.97 24.45 -63.60
N PHE A 27 0.70 25.41 -62.70
CA PHE A 27 -0.09 25.16 -61.50
C PHE A 27 -1.58 24.94 -61.83
N ASP A 28 -2.07 23.77 -61.49
CA ASP A 28 -3.48 23.39 -61.63
C ASP A 28 -4.19 23.47 -60.27
N ALA A 29 -4.97 24.53 -60.08
CA ALA A 29 -5.69 24.81 -58.84
C ALA A 29 -6.72 23.73 -58.48
N GLU A 30 -7.37 23.12 -59.48
CA GLU A 30 -8.37 22.07 -59.23
C GLU A 30 -7.71 20.78 -58.75
N ARG A 31 -6.57 20.39 -59.35
CA ARG A 31 -5.79 19.24 -58.90
C ARG A 31 -5.23 19.46 -57.50
N ALA A 32 -4.70 20.65 -57.21
CA ALA A 32 -4.20 21.00 -55.89
C ALA A 32 -5.32 20.97 -54.84
N TRP A 33 -6.51 21.48 -55.17
CA TRP A 33 -7.65 21.45 -54.25
C TRP A 33 -8.14 20.02 -53.95
N LYS A 34 -8.25 19.17 -54.98
CA LYS A 34 -8.58 17.74 -54.79
C LYS A 34 -7.55 17.03 -53.90
N LEU A 35 -6.26 17.31 -54.07
CA LEU A 35 -5.22 16.77 -53.21
C LEU A 35 -5.41 17.23 -51.75
N VAL A 36 -5.68 18.52 -51.53
CA VAL A 36 -5.94 19.05 -50.18
C VAL A 36 -7.16 18.38 -49.54
N GLN A 37 -8.23 18.13 -50.30
CA GLN A 37 -9.41 17.42 -49.79
C GLN A 37 -9.08 15.98 -49.39
N ASN A 38 -8.33 15.26 -50.22
CA ASN A 38 -7.88 13.89 -49.92
C ASN A 38 -7.00 13.86 -48.67
N LEU A 39 -6.02 14.77 -48.58
CA LEU A 39 -5.14 14.87 -47.41
C LEU A 39 -5.91 15.21 -46.13
N ARG A 40 -6.93 16.07 -46.21
CA ARG A 40 -7.80 16.36 -45.05
C ARG A 40 -8.60 15.14 -44.63
N ALA A 41 -9.12 14.36 -45.58
CA ALA A 41 -9.82 13.12 -45.30
C ALA A 41 -8.88 12.10 -44.65
N GLU A 42 -7.68 11.91 -45.19
CA GLU A 42 -6.64 11.03 -44.64
C GLU A 42 -6.21 11.45 -43.23
N VAL A 43 -5.98 12.73 -42.99
CA VAL A 43 -5.63 13.24 -41.65
C VAL A 43 -6.76 12.97 -40.66
N THR A 44 -8.01 13.11 -41.08
CA THR A 44 -9.18 12.85 -40.23
C THR A 44 -9.27 11.36 -39.89
N ASP A 45 -9.14 10.49 -40.90
CA ASP A 45 -9.14 9.03 -40.73
C ASP A 45 -7.98 8.55 -39.85
N LEU A 46 -6.77 9.06 -40.07
CA LEU A 46 -5.60 8.71 -39.24
C LEU A 46 -5.76 9.17 -37.80
N LYS A 47 -6.29 10.38 -37.56
CA LYS A 47 -6.59 10.85 -36.20
C LYS A 47 -7.61 9.96 -35.52
N GLN A 48 -8.65 9.57 -36.23
CA GLN A 48 -9.69 8.69 -35.70
C GLN A 48 -9.11 7.31 -35.37
N LYS A 49 -8.36 6.70 -36.27
CA LYS A 49 -7.65 5.44 -36.03
C LYS A 49 -6.70 5.52 -34.85
N ASN A 50 -5.91 6.60 -34.75
CA ASN A 50 -4.99 6.77 -33.63
C ASN A 50 -5.74 6.88 -32.30
N SER A 51 -6.85 7.64 -32.25
CA SER A 51 -7.68 7.71 -31.04
C SER A 51 -8.28 6.35 -30.65
N THR A 52 -8.69 5.54 -31.63
CA THR A 52 -9.15 4.17 -31.38
C THR A 52 -8.04 3.30 -30.83
N TYR A 53 -6.85 3.31 -31.44
CA TYR A 53 -5.72 2.51 -30.97
C TYR A 53 -5.25 2.92 -29.57
N GLU A 54 -5.24 4.22 -29.25
CA GLU A 54 -4.93 4.71 -27.91
C GLU A 54 -5.96 4.18 -26.89
N SER A 55 -7.26 4.22 -27.22
CA SER A 55 -8.30 3.69 -26.36
C SER A 55 -8.21 2.17 -26.16
N GLU A 56 -7.92 1.41 -27.22
CA GLU A 56 -7.74 -0.04 -27.15
C GLU A 56 -6.49 -0.41 -26.34
N ARG A 57 -5.40 0.35 -26.49
CA ARG A 57 -4.18 0.14 -25.71
C ARG A 57 -4.43 0.38 -24.24
N GLN A 58 -5.12 1.46 -23.90
CA GLN A 58 -5.48 1.75 -22.50
C GLN A 58 -6.40 0.68 -21.92
N ALA A 59 -7.41 0.24 -22.67
CA ALA A 59 -8.30 -0.85 -22.24
C ALA A 59 -7.53 -2.16 -21.97
N ARG A 60 -6.58 -2.54 -22.85
CA ARG A 60 -5.73 -3.72 -22.65
C ARG A 60 -4.77 -3.57 -21.47
N GLU A 61 -4.20 -2.39 -21.27
CA GLU A 61 -3.33 -2.12 -20.12
C GLU A 61 -4.11 -2.22 -18.81
N ASP A 62 -5.33 -1.70 -18.75
CA ASP A 62 -6.17 -1.73 -17.55
C ASP A 62 -6.73 -3.13 -17.28
N GLU A 63 -7.11 -3.88 -18.32
CA GLU A 63 -7.48 -5.29 -18.21
C GLU A 63 -6.29 -6.12 -17.70
N GLY A 64 -5.10 -5.93 -18.29
CA GLY A 64 -3.88 -6.61 -17.88
C GLY A 64 -3.48 -6.29 -16.42
N LYS A 65 -3.61 -5.04 -15.98
CA LYS A 65 -3.41 -4.67 -14.56
C LYS A 65 -4.45 -5.37 -13.66
N SER A 66 -5.70 -5.42 -14.08
CA SER A 66 -6.77 -6.11 -13.33
C SER A 66 -6.49 -7.62 -13.23
N GLU A 67 -6.00 -8.26 -14.29
CA GLU A 67 -5.61 -9.68 -14.25
C GLU A 67 -4.40 -9.93 -13.36
N LEU A 68 -3.37 -9.08 -13.45
CA LEU A 68 -2.20 -9.16 -12.58
C LEU A 68 -2.59 -9.01 -11.10
N GLN A 69 -3.46 -8.05 -10.79
CA GLN A 69 -3.97 -7.87 -9.42
C GLN A 69 -4.71 -9.12 -8.94
N LYS A 70 -5.62 -9.68 -9.76
CA LYS A 70 -6.33 -10.93 -9.43
C LYS A 70 -5.38 -12.10 -9.19
N LEU A 71 -4.32 -12.22 -9.99
CA LEU A 71 -3.31 -13.26 -9.82
C LEU A 71 -2.50 -13.05 -8.54
N GLN A 72 -2.14 -11.81 -8.22
CA GLN A 72 -1.45 -11.46 -6.98
C GLN A 72 -2.32 -11.77 -5.75
N ASP A 73 -3.59 -11.39 -5.76
CA ASP A 73 -4.53 -11.68 -4.68
C ASP A 73 -4.70 -13.21 -4.50
N ARG A 74 -4.78 -13.95 -5.60
CA ARG A 74 -4.87 -15.42 -5.56
C ARG A 74 -3.60 -16.06 -5.01
N LEU A 75 -2.44 -15.53 -5.35
CA LEU A 75 -1.15 -16.01 -4.85
C LEU A 75 -1.05 -15.74 -3.35
N GLN A 76 -1.36 -14.53 -2.89
CA GLN A 76 -1.38 -14.18 -1.47
C GLN A 76 -2.36 -15.06 -0.68
N ALA A 77 -3.56 -15.30 -1.22
CA ALA A 77 -4.53 -16.19 -0.59
C ALA A 77 -4.03 -17.65 -0.53
N ALA A 78 -3.30 -18.12 -1.54
CA ALA A 78 -2.71 -19.45 -1.54
C ALA A 78 -1.55 -19.57 -0.54
N GLU A 79 -0.67 -18.56 -0.46
CA GLU A 79 0.42 -18.50 0.52
C GLU A 79 -0.11 -18.47 1.94
N GLN A 80 -1.15 -17.68 2.21
CA GLN A 80 -1.78 -17.61 3.52
C GLN A 80 -2.35 -18.96 3.94
N LYS A 81 -3.07 -19.64 3.05
CA LYS A 81 -3.58 -21.00 3.30
C LYS A 81 -2.46 -22.01 3.54
N ALA A 82 -1.34 -21.89 2.82
CA ALA A 82 -0.19 -22.76 3.00
C ALA A 82 0.47 -22.54 4.37
N LYS A 83 0.58 -21.28 4.82
CA LYS A 83 1.09 -20.94 6.16
C LYS A 83 0.18 -21.47 7.27
N GLU A 84 -1.13 -21.30 7.13
CA GLU A 84 -2.12 -21.84 8.07
C GLU A 84 -2.03 -23.36 8.17
N ALA A 85 -2.01 -24.06 7.03
CA ALA A 85 -1.87 -25.52 7.01
C ALA A 85 -0.54 -26.00 7.61
N ALA A 86 0.57 -25.29 7.36
CA ALA A 86 1.86 -25.60 7.96
C ALA A 86 1.84 -25.40 9.48
N ARG A 87 1.22 -24.32 9.96
CA ARG A 87 1.03 -24.05 11.38
C ARG A 87 0.20 -25.14 12.04
N ASP A 88 -0.94 -25.51 11.46
CA ASP A 88 -1.83 -26.54 12.01
C ASP A 88 -1.12 -27.89 12.13
N LEU A 89 -0.34 -28.27 11.11
CA LEU A 89 0.48 -29.48 11.13
C LEU A 89 1.51 -29.44 12.26
N ASN A 90 2.18 -28.30 12.44
CA ASN A 90 3.15 -28.12 13.53
C ASN A 90 2.48 -28.16 14.91
N LEU A 91 1.30 -27.55 15.05
CA LEU A 91 0.51 -27.59 16.27
C LEU A 91 0.11 -29.04 16.61
N GLN A 92 -0.38 -29.81 15.63
CA GLN A 92 -0.69 -31.23 15.83
C GLN A 92 0.53 -32.06 16.24
N LYS A 93 1.71 -31.81 15.67
CA LYS A 93 2.96 -32.48 16.09
C LYS A 93 3.30 -32.17 17.55
N VAL A 94 3.10 -30.93 17.98
CA VAL A 94 3.35 -30.48 19.36
C VAL A 94 2.35 -31.13 20.31
N LEU A 95 1.05 -31.07 20.02
CA LEU A 95 0.01 -31.70 20.83
C LEU A 95 0.20 -33.23 20.95
N ARG A 96 0.70 -33.89 19.90
CA ARG A 96 1.04 -35.32 19.99
C ARG A 96 2.17 -35.60 20.99
N LYS A 97 3.10 -34.66 21.21
CA LYS A 97 4.16 -34.79 22.22
C LYS A 97 3.72 -34.31 23.61
N HIS A 98 2.73 -33.42 23.67
CA HIS A 98 2.15 -32.84 24.88
C HIS A 98 0.61 -32.97 24.89
N PRO A 99 0.06 -34.19 25.06
CA PRO A 99 -1.38 -34.42 25.05
C PRO A 99 -2.12 -33.67 26.17
N GLU A 100 -1.43 -33.34 27.26
CA GLU A 100 -1.96 -32.53 28.37
C GLU A 100 -2.32 -31.09 27.99
N LEU A 101 -1.90 -30.62 26.81
CA LEU A 101 -2.14 -29.26 26.32
C LEU A 101 -3.24 -29.18 25.25
N GLU A 102 -3.95 -30.27 24.96
CA GLU A 102 -5.00 -30.30 23.93
C GLU A 102 -6.10 -29.27 24.21
N ASP A 103 -6.55 -29.16 25.46
CA ASP A 103 -7.53 -28.16 25.92
C ASP A 103 -6.99 -26.72 25.89
N PHE A 104 -5.67 -26.55 25.77
CA PHE A 104 -4.97 -25.25 25.76
C PHE A 104 -4.32 -24.95 24.41
N ALA A 105 -4.73 -25.65 23.34
CA ALA A 105 -4.19 -25.45 21.99
C ALA A 105 -4.28 -23.99 21.51
N ASP A 106 -5.32 -23.26 21.93
CA ASP A 106 -5.51 -21.84 21.62
C ASP A 106 -4.40 -20.94 22.19
N LEU A 107 -3.72 -21.37 23.26
CA LEU A 107 -2.60 -20.63 23.88
C LEU A 107 -1.26 -20.86 23.14
N LEU A 108 -1.19 -21.89 22.27
CA LEU A 108 -0.02 -22.20 21.45
C LEU A 108 0.04 -21.26 20.23
N THR A 109 0.50 -20.05 20.50
CA THR A 109 0.75 -19.01 19.50
C THR A 109 2.16 -19.16 18.93
N GLY A 110 2.32 -19.33 17.64
CA GLY A 110 3.64 -19.50 17.01
C GLY A 110 3.50 -19.94 15.57
N GLU A 111 4.46 -19.56 14.73
CA GLU A 111 4.44 -19.91 13.31
C GLU A 111 5.35 -21.11 13.02
N THR A 112 6.39 -21.30 13.82
CA THR A 112 7.39 -22.36 13.65
C THR A 112 7.17 -23.50 14.65
N GLU A 113 7.62 -24.71 14.28
CA GLU A 113 7.55 -25.88 15.15
C GLU A 113 8.31 -25.65 16.47
N GLU A 114 9.47 -25.00 16.42
CA GLU A 114 10.32 -24.71 17.59
C GLU A 114 9.66 -23.75 18.59
N GLU A 115 9.02 -22.68 18.10
CA GLU A 115 8.31 -21.72 18.96
C GLU A 115 7.11 -22.36 19.65
N LEU A 116 6.35 -23.19 18.91
CA LEU A 116 5.20 -23.91 19.45
C LEU A 116 5.66 -24.93 20.50
N PHE A 117 6.78 -25.63 20.28
CA PHE A 117 7.37 -26.53 21.26
C PHE A 117 7.83 -25.80 22.53
N ALA A 118 8.60 -24.72 22.39
CA ALA A 118 9.08 -23.96 23.54
C ALA A 118 7.93 -23.39 24.39
N LYS A 119 6.84 -22.96 23.75
CA LYS A 119 5.64 -22.51 24.46
C LYS A 119 4.86 -23.65 25.10
N ALA A 120 4.75 -24.79 24.43
CA ALA A 120 4.16 -25.99 25.01
C ALA A 120 4.92 -26.43 26.25
N GLU A 121 6.24 -26.50 26.20
CA GLU A 121 7.06 -26.86 27.37
C GLU A 121 6.86 -25.88 28.54
N ARG A 122 6.77 -24.57 28.26
CA ARG A 122 6.48 -23.56 29.30
C ARG A 122 5.09 -23.76 29.90
N LEU A 123 4.07 -24.03 29.08
CA LEU A 123 2.71 -24.26 29.56
C LEU A 123 2.61 -25.56 30.36
N ALA A 124 3.24 -26.64 29.91
CA ALA A 124 3.31 -27.90 30.62
C ALA A 124 4.04 -27.76 31.97
N ALA A 125 5.09 -26.94 32.04
CA ALA A 125 5.81 -26.67 33.29
C ALA A 125 4.97 -25.86 34.30
N ILE A 126 4.09 -24.97 33.83
CA ILE A 126 3.19 -24.17 34.69
C ILE A 126 1.96 -24.99 35.12
N GLY A 127 1.43 -25.81 34.23
CA GLY A 127 0.24 -26.63 34.45
C GLY A 127 0.47 -27.84 35.35
N LYS A 128 1.73 -28.22 35.61
CA LYS A 128 2.04 -29.22 36.64
C LYS A 128 1.75 -28.61 38.02
N PRO A 129 0.72 -29.08 38.75
CA PRO A 129 0.59 -28.71 40.15
C PRO A 129 1.88 -29.13 40.85
N LYS A 130 2.48 -28.21 41.59
CA LYS A 130 3.55 -28.51 42.53
C LYS A 130 3.07 -29.69 43.37
N GLU A 131 3.66 -30.88 43.17
CA GLU A 131 3.36 -32.05 43.97
C GLU A 131 3.45 -31.64 45.45
N PRO A 132 2.45 -31.96 46.29
CA PRO A 132 2.65 -31.92 47.71
C PRO A 132 3.75 -32.95 47.99
N ALA A 133 4.90 -32.47 48.46
CA ALA A 133 5.94 -33.35 48.96
C ALA A 133 5.30 -34.28 50.01
N GLU A 134 5.24 -35.57 49.70
CA GLU A 134 4.97 -36.60 50.69
C GLU A 134 6.02 -36.51 51.78
N GLY A 135 5.58 -36.14 52.98
CA GLY A 135 6.41 -36.12 54.16
C GLY A 135 5.70 -35.45 55.32
N GLU A 136 5.21 -36.29 56.23
CA GLU A 136 4.86 -36.00 57.63
C GLU A 136 3.39 -35.69 57.95
N GLN A 137 2.63 -36.78 58.10
CA GLN A 137 1.68 -36.88 59.20
C GLN A 137 2.45 -37.11 60.51
N LYS A 138 2.41 -36.13 61.42
CA LYS A 138 2.30 -36.38 62.87
C LYS A 138 1.39 -35.33 63.50
N ASP A 139 0.25 -35.81 63.97
CA ASP A 139 -0.60 -35.13 64.95
C ASP A 139 0.18 -34.79 66.22
N GLY A 140 -0.10 -33.60 66.77
CA GLY A 140 -0.05 -33.37 68.22
C GLY A 140 0.95 -32.32 68.72
N GLU A 141 0.37 -31.21 69.19
CA GLU A 141 0.87 -30.28 70.23
C GLU A 141 1.63 -28.98 69.83
N GLN A 142 0.83 -27.89 69.83
CA GLN A 142 1.08 -26.53 70.38
C GLN A 142 1.95 -25.48 69.62
N LYS A 143 1.28 -24.35 69.31
CA LYS A 143 1.70 -22.97 68.90
C LYS A 143 2.98 -22.41 69.60
N PRO A 144 3.58 -21.26 69.18
CA PRO A 144 3.29 -20.35 68.05
C PRO A 144 4.55 -20.01 67.19
N ASP A 145 4.33 -19.60 65.93
CA ASP A 145 5.03 -18.48 65.24
C ASP A 145 4.94 -18.69 63.73
N ALA A 146 4.08 -17.90 63.10
CA ALA A 146 3.96 -17.83 61.66
C ALA A 146 5.14 -17.01 61.11
N PRO A 147 5.93 -17.51 60.15
CA PRO A 147 6.83 -16.65 59.40
C PRO A 147 5.99 -15.72 58.53
N GLU A 148 6.07 -14.42 58.80
CA GLU A 148 5.40 -13.36 58.03
C GLU A 148 5.72 -13.50 56.55
N LEU A 149 4.67 -13.64 55.73
CA LEU A 149 4.74 -13.47 54.29
C LEU A 149 5.25 -12.05 53.99
N PRO A 150 6.15 -11.86 53.01
CA PRO A 150 6.60 -10.52 52.64
C PRO A 150 5.40 -9.66 52.27
N ALA A 151 5.22 -8.55 53.00
CA ALA A 151 4.14 -7.61 52.81
C ALA A 151 4.06 -7.16 51.34
N LYS A 152 2.83 -6.95 50.86
CA LYS A 152 2.54 -6.41 49.53
C LYS A 152 3.41 -5.17 49.27
N PRO A 153 4.06 -5.05 48.10
CA PRO A 153 4.84 -3.87 47.78
C PRO A 153 3.93 -2.64 47.80
N THR A 154 4.24 -1.68 48.66
CA THR A 154 3.56 -0.39 48.69
C THR A 154 3.91 0.36 47.40
N PRO A 155 2.93 0.77 46.58
CA PRO A 155 3.21 1.55 45.39
C PRO A 155 3.70 2.93 45.83
N ASN A 156 5.00 3.20 45.62
CA ASN A 156 5.58 4.52 45.85
C ASN A 156 5.34 5.41 44.62
N LEU A 157 4.06 5.58 44.28
CA LEU A 157 3.63 6.50 43.22
C LEU A 157 3.09 7.75 43.90
N THR A 158 3.84 8.84 43.78
CA THR A 158 3.33 10.17 44.11
C THR A 158 2.20 10.51 43.12
N PRO A 159 1.03 10.99 43.59
CA PRO A 159 0.00 11.50 42.70
C PRO A 159 0.58 12.64 41.85
N GLY A 160 0.75 12.41 40.54
CA GLY A 160 1.27 13.40 39.60
C GLY A 160 2.46 12.97 38.74
N HIS A 161 3.04 11.78 38.93
CA HIS A 161 4.06 11.25 38.00
C HIS A 161 3.45 10.28 36.97
N GLY A 162 2.50 10.81 36.19
CA GLY A 162 2.04 10.17 34.96
C GLY A 162 2.83 10.73 33.78
N GLY A 163 3.84 9.99 33.32
CA GLY A 163 4.49 10.12 32.01
C GLY A 163 4.65 11.53 31.43
N ASP A 164 5.67 12.26 31.86
CA ASP A 164 6.14 13.44 31.14
C ASP A 164 7.38 13.09 30.31
N ASP A 165 7.13 12.57 29.11
CA ASP A 165 7.88 13.00 27.93
C ASP A 165 6.95 13.92 27.12
N SER A 166 6.50 15.02 27.74
CA SER A 166 5.94 16.16 27.01
C SER A 166 7.09 16.88 26.29
N THR A 167 7.64 16.26 25.25
CA THR A 167 8.31 17.04 24.22
C THR A 167 7.24 17.95 23.60
N PRO A 168 7.39 19.29 23.65
CA PRO A 168 6.42 20.17 23.04
C PRO A 168 6.35 19.84 21.55
N PHE A 169 5.14 19.67 21.02
CA PHE A 169 4.93 19.46 19.60
C PHE A 169 5.44 20.69 18.82
N ASP A 170 6.60 20.54 18.18
CA ASP A 170 7.22 21.56 17.33
C ASP A 170 6.96 21.21 15.85
N PRO A 171 5.97 21.86 15.20
CA PRO A 171 5.64 21.57 13.81
C PRO A 171 6.77 21.95 12.84
N THR A 172 7.63 22.91 13.21
CA THR A 172 8.75 23.33 12.38
C THR A 172 9.89 22.32 12.37
N ALA A 173 10.19 21.70 13.50
CA ALA A 173 11.20 20.62 13.57
C ALA A 173 10.77 19.37 12.77
N ILE A 174 9.48 19.01 12.83
CA ILE A 174 8.93 17.87 12.10
C ILE A 174 8.94 18.11 10.59
N ALA A 175 8.60 19.32 10.14
CA ALA A 175 8.61 19.67 8.72
C ALA A 175 10.02 19.69 8.10
N LEU A 176 11.05 20.02 8.91
CA LEU A 176 12.45 19.99 8.49
C LEU A 176 12.98 18.55 8.37
N ALA A 177 12.60 17.67 9.29
CA ALA A 177 12.97 16.25 9.25
C ALA A 177 12.35 15.51 8.05
N ALA A 178 11.14 15.88 7.62
CA ALA A 178 10.46 15.26 6.48
C ALA A 178 11.02 15.67 5.09
N ARG A 179 11.97 16.61 5.04
CA ARG A 179 12.58 17.11 3.79
C ARG A 179 14.00 16.58 3.52
N GLN A 180 14.56 15.75 4.40
CA GLN A 180 15.81 15.04 4.16
C GLN A 180 15.57 13.73 3.42
#